data_AF-A0A820P4G9-F1
#
_entry.id   AF-A0A820P4G9-F1
#
_cell.length_a   1.000
_cell.length_b   1.000
_cell.length_c   1.000
_cell.angle_alpha   90.00
_cell.angle_beta   90.00
_cell.angle_gamma   90.00
#
_symmetry.space_group_name_H-M   'P 1'
#
loop_
_entity.id
_entity.type
_entity.pdbx_description
1 polymer ?
#
loop_
_entity_poly.entity_id
_entity_poly.type
_entity_poly.pdbx_seq_one_letter_code
_entity_poly.pdbx_strand_id
1 'polypeptide(L)'
;RLPSSLGLFLAKGEPEAPWVIQYAPAIYSIWGLADAYDYYEKYTHTDPVTMVRGGSSSCDYLKENGLKKTIFLVTEVPYFQSPVVTNDTIIPNVTRRDVLLQGFDKNDKSNAILMNLL
;
A
#
# COMPACT_ATOMS: atom_id res chain seq x y z
N ARG A 1 -6.24 -10.08 20.56
CA ARG A 1 -6.91 -11.22 21.25
C ARG A 1 -8.18 -11.65 20.50
N LEU A 2 -9.10 -10.74 20.14
CA LEU A 2 -10.38 -11.06 19.47
C LEU A 2 -10.30 -11.93 18.20
N PRO A 3 -9.44 -11.68 17.19
CA PRO A 3 -9.40 -12.53 15.98
C PRO A 3 -8.90 -13.95 16.28
N SER A 4 -7.80 -14.07 17.02
CA SER A 4 -7.22 -15.38 17.38
C SER A 4 -8.13 -16.19 18.29
N SER A 5 -8.88 -15.56 19.20
CA SER A 5 -9.87 -16.27 20.03
C SER A 5 -11.06 -16.82 19.24
N LEU A 6 -11.28 -16.33 18.02
CA LEU A 6 -12.32 -16.81 17.10
C LEU A 6 -11.76 -17.77 16.05
N GLY A 7 -10.49 -18.18 16.17
CA GLY A 7 -9.82 -19.03 15.16
C GLY A 7 -9.58 -18.34 13.82
N LEU A 8 -9.68 -17.00 13.77
CA LEU A 8 -9.50 -16.23 12.53
C LEU A 8 -8.02 -15.93 12.32
N PHE A 9 -7.60 -16.01 11.06
CA PHE A 9 -6.27 -15.57 10.64
C PHE A 9 -6.08 -14.08 10.98
N LEU A 10 -4.88 -13.76 11.48
CA LEU A 10 -4.50 -12.39 11.79
C LEU A 10 -3.29 -12.02 10.94
N ALA A 11 -3.55 -11.38 9.80
CA ALA A 11 -2.51 -10.70 9.04
C ALA A 11 -1.97 -9.53 9.88
N LYS A 12 -0.65 -9.50 10.12
CA LYS A 12 0.03 -8.38 10.79
C LYS A 12 0.72 -7.43 9.80
N GLY A 13 0.54 -7.71 8.51
CA GLY A 13 1.07 -6.99 7.35
C GLY A 13 2.59 -6.90 7.31
N GLU A 14 3.06 -6.32 6.22
CA GLU A 14 4.43 -5.86 6.03
C GLU A 14 4.39 -4.33 5.86
N PRO A 15 5.49 -3.61 6.13
CA PRO A 15 5.53 -2.17 5.90
C PRO A 15 5.23 -1.84 4.42
N GLU A 16 4.47 -0.76 4.17
CA GLU A 16 4.09 -0.35 2.80
C GLU A 16 5.30 0.03 1.93
N ALA A 17 6.40 0.45 2.54
CA ALA A 17 7.64 0.75 1.86
C ALA A 17 8.89 0.41 2.70
N PRO A 18 10.07 0.20 2.08
CA PRO A 18 11.30 -0.22 2.77
C PRO A 18 11.83 0.75 3.84
N TRP A 19 11.47 2.04 3.76
CA TRP A 19 11.89 3.08 4.70
C TRP A 19 10.93 3.26 5.89
N VAL A 20 9.85 2.49 5.95
CA VAL A 20 8.85 2.57 7.00
C VAL A 20 9.33 1.85 8.26
N ILE A 21 9.26 2.53 9.41
CA ILE A 21 9.70 1.97 10.70
C ILE A 21 8.54 1.20 11.32
N GLN A 22 8.78 -0.06 11.69
CA GLN A 22 7.83 -0.84 12.48
C GLN A 22 8.05 -0.58 13.97
N TYR A 23 7.06 -0.02 14.66
CA TYR A 23 7.11 0.21 16.10
C TYR A 23 6.68 -1.02 16.90
N ALA A 24 5.71 -1.76 16.39
CA ALA A 24 5.22 -3.01 16.95
C ALA A 24 4.55 -3.84 15.84
N PRO A 25 4.21 -5.13 16.07
CA PRO A 25 3.49 -5.89 15.06
C PRO A 25 2.19 -5.18 14.64
N ALA A 26 1.98 -5.02 13.33
CA ALA A 26 0.86 -4.26 12.76
C ALA A 26 0.82 -2.74 13.07
N ILE A 27 1.88 -2.15 13.65
CA ILE A 27 1.94 -0.71 13.97
C ILE A 27 3.22 -0.11 13.37
N TYR A 28 3.04 0.84 12.46
CA TYR A 28 4.08 1.43 11.65
C TYR A 28 4.12 2.95 11.79
N SER A 29 5.29 3.54 11.55
CA SER A 29 5.41 4.99 11.39
C SER A 29 4.60 5.47 10.20
N ILE A 30 4.12 6.71 10.28
CA ILE A 30 3.76 7.41 9.04
C ILE A 30 5.05 7.81 8.32
N TRP A 31 5.01 7.80 7.00
CA TRP A 31 6.10 8.28 6.14
C TRP A 31 5.59 9.43 5.26
N GLY A 32 6.54 10.17 4.72
CA GLY A 32 6.30 11.27 3.79
C GLY A 32 7.14 11.15 2.52
N LEU A 33 7.00 12.15 1.67
CA LEU A 33 7.75 12.26 0.43
C LEU A 33 9.26 12.34 0.69
N ALA A 34 9.68 13.04 1.75
CA ALA A 34 11.10 13.18 2.11
C ALA A 34 11.74 11.81 2.40
N ASP A 35 11.05 10.92 3.12
CA ASP A 35 11.58 9.59 3.43
C ASP A 35 11.80 8.75 2.17
N ALA A 36 10.87 8.84 1.21
CA ALA A 36 11.00 8.18 -0.09
C ALA A 36 12.16 8.78 -0.90
N TYR A 37 12.30 10.10 -0.88
CA TYR A 37 13.38 10.81 -1.57
C TYR A 37 14.75 10.38 -1.04
N ASP A 38 14.94 10.46 0.29
CA ASP A 38 16.18 10.08 0.96
C ASP A 38 16.54 8.62 0.71
N TYR A 39 15.53 7.74 0.68
CA TYR A 39 15.73 6.33 0.35
C TYR A 39 16.23 6.14 -1.09
N TYR A 40 15.58 6.78 -2.07
CA TYR A 40 15.98 6.65 -3.46
C TYR A 40 17.36 7.28 -3.73
N GLU A 41 17.64 8.45 -3.14
CA GLU A 41 18.94 9.09 -3.25
C GLU A 41 20.05 8.17 -2.75
N LYS A 42 19.79 7.45 -1.65
CA LYS A 42 20.76 6.56 -1.03
C LYS A 42 20.97 5.25 -1.77
N TYR A 43 19.90 4.64 -2.28
CA TYR A 43 19.93 3.26 -2.77
C TYR A 43 19.79 3.13 -4.28
N THR A 44 19.61 4.24 -5.01
CA THR A 44 19.49 4.22 -6.47
C THR A 44 20.51 5.17 -7.10
N HIS A 45 20.76 4.99 -8.41
CA HIS A 45 21.64 5.85 -9.20
C HIS A 45 20.85 6.76 -10.14
N THR A 46 19.57 6.96 -9.83
CA THR A 46 18.64 7.75 -10.63
C THR A 46 18.19 8.94 -9.81
N ASP A 47 17.94 10.07 -10.47
CA ASP A 47 17.39 11.24 -9.80
C ASP A 47 16.05 10.87 -9.11
N PRO A 48 15.95 10.98 -7.77
CA PRO A 48 14.76 10.62 -7.02
C PRO A 48 13.49 11.34 -7.51
N VAL A 49 13.61 12.55 -8.06
CA VAL A 49 12.49 13.32 -8.61
C VAL A 49 11.76 12.52 -9.70
N THR A 50 12.49 11.74 -10.50
CA THR A 50 11.92 10.93 -11.57
C THR A 50 11.21 9.66 -11.07
N MET A 51 11.44 9.29 -9.80
CA MET A 51 10.89 8.09 -9.17
C MET A 51 9.67 8.39 -8.29
N VAL A 52 9.52 9.64 -7.86
CA VAL A 52 8.38 10.10 -7.07
C VAL A 52 7.13 10.18 -7.96
N ARG A 53 6.06 9.47 -7.58
CA ARG A 53 4.79 9.44 -8.34
C ARG A 53 3.61 10.11 -7.64
N GLY A 54 3.82 10.73 -6.49
CA GLY A 54 2.75 11.31 -5.68
C GLY A 54 3.23 12.43 -4.75
N GLY A 55 2.27 13.13 -4.14
CA GLY A 55 2.51 14.13 -3.11
C GLY A 55 2.77 13.51 -1.74
N SER A 56 3.00 14.36 -0.74
CA SER A 56 3.21 13.90 0.63
C SER A 56 1.91 13.64 1.40
N SER A 57 2.03 13.22 2.66
CA SER A 57 0.92 12.92 3.55
C SER A 57 0.39 14.16 4.27
N SER A 58 -0.84 14.06 4.79
CA SER A 58 -1.44 15.09 5.67
C SER A 58 -0.63 15.33 6.95
N CYS A 59 0.20 14.36 7.35
CA CYS A 59 1.15 14.52 8.44
C CYS A 59 2.17 15.62 8.14
N ASP A 60 2.71 15.65 6.93
CA ASP A 60 3.69 16.66 6.53
C ASP A 60 3.05 18.03 6.43
N TYR A 61 1.82 18.12 5.91
CA TYR A 61 1.05 19.36 5.94
C TYR A 61 0.89 19.91 7.37
N LEU A 62 0.53 19.08 8.35
CA LEU A 62 0.39 19.52 9.73
C LEU A 62 1.73 19.92 10.37
N LYS A 63 2.83 19.22 10.04
CA LYS A 63 4.18 19.59 10.51
C LYS A 63 4.61 20.96 9.97
N GLU A 64 4.40 21.21 8.68
CA GLU A 64 4.70 22.49 8.02
C GLU A 64 3.90 23.64 8.63
N ASN A 65 2.65 23.39 9.03
CA ASN A 65 1.78 24.35 9.70
C ASN A 65 2.01 24.46 11.23
N GLY A 66 3.16 23.97 11.73
CA GLY A 66 3.58 24.15 13.12
C GLY A 66 2.97 23.18 14.14
N LEU A 67 2.12 22.23 13.70
CA LEU A 67 1.47 21.24 14.58
C LEU A 67 2.35 20.00 14.82
N LYS A 68 3.58 20.25 15.29
CA LYS A 68 4.63 19.24 15.47
C LYS A 68 4.40 18.22 16.59
N LYS A 69 3.40 18.44 17.45
CA LYS A 69 3.04 17.54 18.57
C LYS A 69 1.98 16.50 18.18
N THR A 70 1.60 16.43 16.91
CA THR A 70 0.62 15.46 16.42
C THR A 70 1.27 14.10 16.23
N ILE A 71 0.64 13.05 16.75
CA ILE A 71 1.11 11.67 16.60
C ILE A 71 0.31 11.01 15.50
N PHE A 72 1.02 10.35 14.58
CA PHE A 72 0.43 9.58 13.50
C PHE A 72 1.02 8.17 13.51
N LEU A 73 0.16 7.21 13.25
CA LEU A 73 0.51 5.80 13.16
C LEU A 73 -0.27 5.20 12.01
N VAL A 74 0.37 4.30 11.27
CA VAL A 74 -0.31 3.43 10.32
C VAL A 74 -0.48 2.08 10.98
N THR A 75 -1.69 1.54 10.94
CA THR A 75 -1.97 0.23 11.51
C THR A 75 -2.54 -0.70 10.47
N GLU A 76 -2.09 -1.94 10.48
CA GLU A 76 -2.68 -2.98 9.64
C GLU A 76 -4.08 -3.32 10.14
N VAL A 77 -5.01 -3.36 9.20
CA VAL A 77 -6.38 -3.76 9.49
C VAL A 77 -6.41 -5.29 9.49
N PRO A 78 -7.00 -5.94 10.52
CA PRO A 78 -7.15 -7.39 10.50
C PRO A 78 -7.99 -7.82 9.29
N TYR A 79 -7.33 -8.37 8.27
CA TYR A 79 -8.00 -8.98 7.13
C TYR A 79 -8.66 -10.29 7.58
N PHE A 80 -9.98 -10.33 7.53
CA PHE A 80 -10.74 -11.57 7.56
C PHE A 80 -10.94 -12.05 6.12
N GLN A 81 -10.55 -13.29 5.83
CA GLN A 81 -10.77 -13.87 4.51
C GLN A 81 -12.09 -14.65 4.56
N SER A 82 -13.07 -14.21 3.77
CA SER A 82 -14.29 -15.01 3.55
C SER A 82 -13.93 -16.27 2.76
N PRO A 83 -14.54 -17.44 3.05
CA PRO A 83 -14.39 -18.65 2.25
C PRO A 83 -14.69 -18.43 0.75
N VAL A 84 -15.50 -17.42 0.42
CA VAL A 84 -15.84 -17.05 -0.97
C VAL A 84 -14.68 -16.33 -1.68
N VAL A 85 -13.80 -15.65 -0.91
CA VAL A 85 -12.63 -14.93 -1.44
C VAL A 85 -11.41 -15.86 -1.51
N THR A 86 -11.30 -16.84 -0.61
CA THR A 86 -10.36 -17.98 -0.73
C THR A 86 -10.83 -19.01 -1.76
N ASN A 87 -11.76 -18.67 -2.65
CA ASN A 87 -12.32 -19.66 -3.56
C ASN A 87 -11.24 -20.11 -4.56
N ASP A 88 -10.53 -21.17 -4.20
CA ASP A 88 -9.53 -21.87 -5.02
C ASP A 88 -10.17 -22.64 -6.19
N THR A 89 -11.39 -22.28 -6.57
CA THR A 89 -12.05 -22.84 -7.75
C THR A 89 -11.17 -22.56 -8.96
N ILE A 90 -10.50 -23.61 -9.42
CA ILE A 90 -9.78 -23.62 -10.67
C ILE A 90 -10.81 -23.41 -11.77
N ILE A 91 -10.73 -22.27 -12.45
CA ILE A 91 -11.53 -22.03 -13.65
C ILE A 91 -10.94 -22.93 -14.75
N PRO A 92 -11.70 -23.92 -15.27
CA PRO A 92 -11.16 -24.83 -16.27
C PRO A 92 -10.62 -24.07 -17.49
N ASN A 93 -9.44 -24.46 -17.96
CA ASN A 93 -8.77 -23.85 -19.12
C ASN A 93 -8.40 -22.36 -18.98
N VAL A 94 -8.41 -21.81 -17.77
CA VAL A 94 -7.95 -20.42 -17.52
C VAL A 94 -6.74 -20.46 -16.61
N THR A 95 -5.62 -19.95 -17.10
CA THR A 95 -4.39 -19.85 -16.32
C THR A 95 -4.37 -18.54 -15.52
N ARG A 96 -3.53 -18.50 -14.48
CA ARG A 96 -3.25 -17.25 -13.75
C ARG A 96 -2.76 -16.14 -14.67
N ARG A 97 -2.00 -16.48 -15.72
CA ARG A 97 -1.54 -15.53 -16.74
C ARG A 97 -2.71 -14.89 -17.48
N ASP A 98 -3.69 -15.69 -17.89
CA ASP A 98 -4.87 -15.19 -18.62
C ASP A 98 -5.67 -14.21 -17.77
N VAL A 99 -5.85 -14.50 -16.48
CA VAL A 99 -6.52 -13.60 -15.53
C VAL A 99 -5.75 -12.29 -15.35
N LEU A 100 -4.42 -12.36 -15.23
CA LEU A 100 -3.58 -11.16 -15.09
C LEU A 100 -3.65 -10.27 -16.33
N LEU A 101 -3.62 -10.86 -17.53
CA LEU A 101 -3.76 -10.14 -18.80
C LEU A 101 -5.13 -9.44 -18.90
N GLN A 102 -6.20 -10.13 -18.52
CA GLN A 102 -7.53 -9.50 -18.44
C GLN A 102 -7.58 -8.35 -17.43
N GLY A 103 -6.82 -8.45 -16.33
CA GLY A 103 -6.65 -7.38 -15.36
C GLY A 103 -5.97 -6.14 -15.96
N PHE A 104 -4.90 -6.34 -16.73
CA PHE A 104 -4.21 -5.24 -17.43
C PHE A 104 -5.12 -4.58 -18.47
N ASP A 105 -5.83 -5.35 -19.28
CA ASP A 105 -6.78 -4.81 -20.27
C ASP A 105 -7.88 -3.95 -19.60
N LYS A 106 -8.37 -4.37 -18.42
CA LYS A 106 -9.34 -3.58 -17.65
C LYS A 106 -8.72 -2.29 -17.13
N ASN A 107 -7.50 -2.36 -16.62
CA ASN A 107 -6.79 -1.20 -16.10
C ASN A 107 -6.52 -0.16 -17.20
N ASP A 108 -6.10 -0.60 -18.39
CA ASP A 108 -5.87 0.28 -19.54
C ASP A 108 -7.16 0.97 -19.99
N LYS A 109 -8.28 0.24 -20.02
CA LYS A 109 -9.61 0.82 -20.29
C LYS A 109 -10.02 1.85 -19.24
N SER A 110 -9.83 1.54 -17.96
CA SER A 110 -10.11 2.47 -16.86
C SER A 110 -9.27 3.74 -16.97
N ASN A 111 -7.97 3.61 -17.28
CA ASN A 111 -7.08 4.75 -17.48
C ASN A 111 -7.49 5.59 -18.69
N ALA A 112 -7.86 4.95 -19.80
CA ALA A 112 -8.35 5.67 -20.99
C ALA A 112 -9.62 6.49 -20.68
N ILE A 113 -10.54 5.96 -19.87
CA ILE A 113 -11.73 6.71 -19.42
C ILE A 113 -11.31 7.91 -18.56
N LEU A 114 -10.41 7.70 -17.58
CA LEU A 114 -9.94 8.78 -16.71
C LEU A 114 -9.26 9.90 -17.51
N MET A 115 -8.44 9.55 -18.50
CA MET A 115 -7.75 10.52 -19.35
C MET A 115 -8.70 11.30 -20.27
N ASN A 116 -9.86 10.73 -20.63
CA ASN A 116 -10.88 11.46 -21.39
C ASN A 116 -11.76 12.38 -20.52
N LEU A 117 -11.68 12.26 -19.19
CA LEU A 117 -12.43 13.09 -18.24
C LEU A 117 -11.63 14.30 -17.73
N LEU A 118 -10.31 14.30 -17.95
CA LEU A 118 -9.37 15.38 -17.60
C LEU A 118 -9.09 16.25 -18.82
#